data_AF-A0A9X3UU31-F1
#
_entry.id   AF-A0A9X3UU31-F1
#
_cell.length_a   1.000
_cell.length_b   1.000
_cell.length_c   1.000
_cell.angle_alpha   90.00
_cell.angle_beta   90.00
_cell.angle_gamma   90.00
#
_symmetry.space_group_name_H-M   'P 1'
#
loop_
_entity.id
_entity.type
_entity.pdbx_description
1 polymer ?
#
loop_
_entity_poly.entity_id
_entity_poly.type
_entity_poly.pdbx_seq_one_letter_code
_entity_poly.pdbx_strand_id
1 'polypeptide(L)'
;MKYLVILILSLFSLLFISTTGNLFFVLSITLTLITLLVTENKNLVHQLLGIGYVTFVAYPYIILFYLGWQEETLYLFYMVHFYFFFFFLHFTKETDFSKEKIIRENVRLKKIKYYFLCLSLIGMLFLTNGDPTFFVAGAAIILLFMLRYMNNFGYKDLFIYSIPYLGYIIIYSIFFWSGFGRLVLVGNIIFPLLYWLKFSRFKIGNSIIFIFSIIIGSLMSLLRFENESLTLDLLLKDSAVGPFILSYGMFSAKDYYQIDLSGLSEQIQLMFFAFTPRALWTDKPIGFGRLYVDKEMDTTIFSDSHSIAALIFGDYYFFLSEYWLIGIILFSVFIILFYRFLNHKLVSINHVALIYLPTLIWGGMASFGARFSTGAMAILILLFIEKCLFKYIKGKK
;
A
#
# COMPACT_ATOMS: atom_id res chain seq x y z
N MET A 1 5.99 -27.56 3.27
CA MET A 1 6.40 -28.15 1.97
C MET A 1 6.25 -27.20 0.79
N LYS A 2 5.05 -26.77 0.35
CA LYS A 2 4.91 -25.93 -0.88
C LYS A 2 5.78 -24.65 -0.89
N TYR A 3 5.79 -23.89 0.20
CA TYR A 3 6.63 -22.69 0.34
C TYR A 3 8.14 -22.97 0.36
N LEU A 4 8.55 -24.11 0.92
CA LEU A 4 9.95 -24.51 0.98
C LEU A 4 10.45 -24.93 -0.39
N VAL A 5 9.63 -25.63 -1.18
CA VAL A 5 9.95 -26.00 -2.57
C VAL A 5 10.07 -24.75 -3.45
N ILE A 6 9.15 -23.79 -3.30
CA ILE A 6 9.23 -22.51 -4.04
C ILE A 6 10.48 -21.72 -3.64
N LEU A 7 10.79 -21.66 -2.34
CA LEU A 7 12.00 -21.01 -1.83
C LEU A 7 13.27 -21.71 -2.34
N ILE A 8 13.30 -23.03 -2.37
CA ILE A 8 14.43 -23.81 -2.90
C ILE A 8 14.57 -23.56 -4.40
N LEU A 9 13.47 -23.54 -5.17
CA LEU A 9 13.50 -23.25 -6.60
C LEU A 9 13.94 -21.80 -6.90
N SER A 10 13.54 -20.83 -6.08
CA SER A 10 13.98 -19.43 -6.21
C SER A 10 15.43 -19.22 -5.76
N LEU A 11 15.90 -19.97 -4.75
CA LEU A 11 17.29 -19.95 -4.34
C LEU A 11 18.18 -20.63 -5.38
N PHE A 12 17.68 -21.71 -5.99
CA PHE A 12 18.34 -22.40 -7.09
C PHE A 12 18.43 -21.49 -8.33
N SER A 13 17.44 -20.63 -8.57
CA SER A 13 17.50 -19.66 -9.67
C SER A 13 18.56 -18.57 -9.48
N LEU A 14 18.90 -18.22 -8.23
CA LEU A 14 20.03 -17.32 -7.93
C LEU A 14 21.40 -17.94 -8.26
N LEU A 15 21.51 -19.27 -8.40
CA LEU A 15 22.75 -19.93 -8.81
C LEU A 15 23.04 -19.75 -10.32
N PHE A 16 22.05 -19.28 -11.09
CA PHE A 16 22.17 -19.05 -12.53
C PHE A 16 22.31 -17.56 -12.88
N ILE A 17 22.76 -16.71 -11.95
CA ILE A 17 22.98 -15.27 -12.18
C ILE A 17 23.91 -14.99 -13.39
N SER A 18 24.70 -15.96 -13.86
CA SER A 18 25.56 -15.85 -15.04
C SER A 18 24.92 -16.23 -16.39
N THR A 19 23.59 -16.32 -16.49
CA THR A 19 22.89 -16.74 -17.72
C THR A 19 22.00 -15.63 -18.31
N THR A 20 21.70 -15.75 -19.61
CA THR A 20 21.06 -14.71 -20.44
C THR A 20 19.76 -14.14 -19.85
N GLY A 21 19.52 -12.84 -20.03
CA GLY A 21 18.37 -12.12 -19.44
C GLY A 21 16.99 -12.74 -19.69
N ASN A 22 16.84 -13.50 -20.78
CA ASN A 22 15.63 -14.27 -21.09
C ASN A 22 15.29 -15.32 -20.02
N LEU A 23 16.28 -15.96 -19.39
CA LEU A 23 16.04 -16.94 -18.33
C LEU A 23 15.50 -16.26 -17.06
N PHE A 24 16.08 -15.12 -16.66
CA PHE A 24 15.58 -14.33 -15.52
C PHE A 24 14.15 -13.85 -15.72
N PHE A 25 13.80 -13.47 -16.95
CA PHE A 25 12.43 -13.10 -17.27
C PHE A 25 11.47 -14.27 -17.12
N VAL A 26 11.77 -15.43 -17.70
CA VAL A 26 10.93 -16.64 -17.58
C VAL A 26 10.77 -17.06 -16.12
N LEU A 27 11.84 -17.00 -15.33
CA LEU A 27 11.80 -17.26 -13.90
C LEU A 27 10.90 -16.24 -13.17
N SER A 28 11.05 -14.95 -13.46
CA SER A 28 10.24 -13.89 -12.83
C SER A 28 8.75 -14.04 -13.16
N ILE A 29 8.40 -14.38 -14.40
CA ILE A 29 7.02 -14.70 -14.77
C ILE A 29 6.53 -15.92 -13.98
N THR A 30 7.33 -16.98 -13.92
CA THR A 30 6.97 -18.21 -13.18
C THR A 30 6.74 -17.93 -11.70
N LEU A 31 7.62 -17.16 -11.06
CA LEU A 31 7.52 -16.76 -9.65
C LEU A 31 6.30 -15.85 -9.40
N THR A 32 5.96 -14.97 -10.35
CA THR A 32 4.74 -14.16 -10.31
C THR A 32 3.49 -15.04 -10.38
N LEU A 33 3.44 -16.01 -11.30
CA LEU A 33 2.32 -16.96 -11.41
C LEU A 33 2.18 -17.81 -10.14
N ILE A 34 3.29 -18.29 -9.59
CA ILE A 34 3.29 -19.01 -8.31
C ILE A 34 2.74 -18.11 -7.19
N THR A 35 3.15 -16.86 -7.13
CA THR A 35 2.66 -15.87 -6.15
C THR A 35 1.15 -15.68 -6.24
N LEU A 36 0.61 -15.54 -7.45
CA LEU A 36 -0.82 -15.45 -7.71
C LEU A 36 -1.57 -16.70 -7.21
N LEU A 37 -1.09 -17.89 -7.58
CA LEU A 37 -1.70 -19.16 -7.17
C LEU A 37 -1.65 -19.38 -5.65
N VAL A 38 -0.55 -19.00 -5.02
CA VAL A 38 -0.36 -19.15 -3.57
C VAL A 38 -1.28 -18.21 -2.81
N THR A 39 -1.52 -16.98 -3.29
CA THR A 39 -2.32 -15.97 -2.59
C THR A 39 -3.81 -16.08 -2.84
N GLU A 40 -4.24 -16.59 -3.99
CA GLU A 40 -5.65 -16.67 -4.37
C GLU A 40 -6.53 -17.35 -3.30
N ASN A 41 -6.05 -18.42 -2.68
CA ASN A 41 -6.81 -19.19 -1.69
C ASN A 41 -6.43 -18.88 -0.24
N LYS A 42 -5.78 -17.73 0.01
CA LYS A 42 -5.28 -17.36 1.34
C LYS A 42 -6.10 -16.24 1.97
N ASN A 43 -5.64 -15.75 3.12
CA ASN A 43 -6.29 -14.65 3.83
C ASN A 43 -6.15 -13.33 3.05
N LEU A 44 -6.92 -12.33 3.47
CA LEU A 44 -7.02 -11.03 2.79
C LEU A 44 -5.67 -10.29 2.72
N VAL A 45 -4.79 -10.49 3.70
CA VAL A 45 -3.44 -9.91 3.71
C VAL A 45 -2.63 -10.43 2.54
N HIS A 46 -2.66 -11.75 2.36
CA HIS A 46 -1.92 -12.42 1.31
C HIS A 46 -2.42 -12.00 -0.06
N GLN A 47 -3.74 -11.84 -0.23
CA GLN A 47 -4.34 -11.33 -1.45
C GLN A 47 -3.89 -9.89 -1.75
N LEU A 48 -4.00 -8.97 -0.80
CA LEU A 48 -3.58 -7.56 -0.99
C LEU A 48 -2.09 -7.42 -1.25
N LEU A 49 -1.27 -8.13 -0.48
CA LEU A 49 0.17 -8.11 -0.67
C LEU A 49 0.51 -8.68 -2.05
N GLY A 50 -0.19 -9.71 -2.51
CA GLY A 50 -0.06 -10.25 -3.86
C GLY A 50 -0.41 -9.22 -4.93
N ILE A 51 -1.48 -8.44 -4.73
CA ILE A 51 -1.88 -7.38 -5.69
C ILE A 51 -0.83 -6.29 -5.70
N GLY A 52 -0.37 -5.85 -4.52
CA GLY A 52 0.72 -4.88 -4.40
C GLY A 52 2.00 -5.34 -5.08
N TYR A 53 2.40 -6.59 -4.89
CA TYR A 53 3.55 -7.20 -5.55
C TYR A 53 3.38 -7.20 -7.08
N VAL A 54 2.24 -7.66 -7.57
CA VAL A 54 1.98 -7.75 -9.00
C VAL A 54 1.96 -6.36 -9.65
N THR A 55 1.25 -5.40 -9.04
CA THR A 55 1.10 -4.04 -9.58
C THR A 55 2.37 -3.21 -9.50
N PHE A 56 3.12 -3.30 -8.39
CA PHE A 56 4.25 -2.41 -8.14
C PHE A 56 5.61 -3.07 -8.30
N VAL A 57 5.71 -4.40 -8.49
CA VAL A 57 6.98 -5.13 -8.65
C VAL A 57 7.01 -5.90 -9.97
N ALA A 58 6.09 -6.85 -10.16
CA ALA A 58 6.14 -7.72 -11.33
C ALA A 58 5.83 -6.97 -12.63
N TYR A 59 4.77 -6.16 -12.64
CA TYR A 59 4.38 -5.38 -13.81
C TYR A 59 5.48 -4.40 -14.27
N PRO A 60 6.06 -3.55 -13.40
CA PRO A 60 7.16 -2.67 -13.78
C PRO A 60 8.38 -3.42 -14.33
N TYR A 61 8.75 -4.55 -13.70
CA TYR A 61 9.86 -5.37 -14.18
C TYR A 61 9.61 -5.93 -15.58
N ILE A 62 8.38 -6.39 -15.87
CA ILE A 62 8.01 -6.91 -17.19
C ILE A 62 8.13 -5.81 -18.25
N ILE A 63 7.70 -4.59 -17.94
CA ILE A 63 7.83 -3.45 -18.86
C ILE A 63 9.30 -3.15 -19.13
N LEU A 64 10.11 -3.03 -18.09
CA LEU A 64 11.54 -2.75 -18.24
C LEU A 64 12.23 -3.82 -19.08
N PHE A 65 11.93 -5.09 -18.83
CA PHE A 65 12.44 -6.19 -19.63
C PHE A 65 12.05 -6.09 -21.12
N TYR A 66 10.77 -5.80 -21.40
CA TYR A 66 10.28 -5.61 -22.77
C TYR A 66 10.97 -4.43 -23.48
N LEU A 67 11.33 -3.39 -22.74
CA LEU A 67 12.08 -2.23 -23.22
C LEU A 67 13.59 -2.49 -23.33
N GLY A 68 14.05 -3.72 -23.11
CA GLY A 68 15.45 -4.12 -23.25
C GLY A 68 16.32 -3.87 -22.01
N TRP A 69 15.74 -3.47 -20.87
CA TRP A 69 16.47 -3.31 -19.62
C TRP A 69 16.63 -4.67 -18.93
N GLN A 70 17.70 -5.38 -19.29
CA GLN A 70 17.99 -6.75 -18.83
C GLN A 70 19.12 -6.83 -17.80
N GLU A 71 19.31 -5.75 -17.03
CA GLU A 71 20.39 -5.65 -16.04
C GLU A 71 20.18 -6.62 -14.86
N GLU A 72 21.26 -7.29 -14.44
CA GLU A 72 21.25 -8.24 -13.30
C GLU A 72 20.74 -7.59 -12.01
N THR A 73 21.04 -6.30 -11.82
CA THR A 73 20.57 -5.51 -10.66
C THR A 73 19.03 -5.41 -10.61
N LEU A 74 18.36 -5.30 -11.75
CA LEU A 74 16.89 -5.26 -11.78
C LEU A 74 16.29 -6.62 -11.36
N TYR A 75 16.93 -7.71 -11.78
CA TYR A 75 16.55 -9.05 -11.34
C TYR A 75 16.80 -9.24 -9.84
N LEU A 76 17.92 -8.73 -9.30
CA LEU A 76 18.18 -8.74 -7.87
C LEU A 76 17.06 -8.05 -7.08
N PHE A 77 16.62 -6.87 -7.53
CA PHE A 77 15.51 -6.16 -6.88
C PHE A 77 14.21 -6.96 -6.93
N TYR A 78 13.88 -7.54 -8.09
CA TYR A 78 12.73 -8.43 -8.22
C TYR A 78 12.80 -9.58 -7.20
N MET A 79 13.95 -10.25 -7.10
CA MET A 79 14.16 -11.38 -6.20
C MET A 79 14.06 -10.99 -4.73
N VAL A 80 14.61 -9.84 -4.32
CA VAL A 80 14.48 -9.35 -2.94
C VAL A 80 13.01 -9.07 -2.58
N HIS A 81 12.21 -8.53 -3.51
CA HIS A 81 10.76 -8.37 -3.29
C HIS A 81 10.07 -9.70 -3.13
N PHE A 82 10.44 -10.66 -3.98
CA PHE A 82 9.91 -12.01 -3.92
C PHE A 82 10.20 -12.66 -2.55
N TYR A 83 11.42 -12.55 -2.02
CA TYR A 83 11.77 -13.07 -0.71
C TYR A 83 11.06 -12.34 0.43
N PHE A 84 11.04 -11.00 0.41
CA PHE A 84 10.29 -10.18 1.37
C PHE A 84 8.83 -10.62 1.42
N PHE A 85 8.21 -10.77 0.24
CA PHE A 85 6.85 -11.21 0.08
C PHE A 85 6.60 -12.59 0.68
N PHE A 86 7.39 -13.61 0.31
CA PHE A 86 7.24 -14.97 0.81
C PHE A 86 7.48 -15.08 2.32
N PHE A 87 8.46 -14.34 2.82
CA PHE A 87 8.73 -14.24 4.26
C PHE A 87 7.50 -13.68 5.00
N PHE A 88 6.96 -12.56 4.51
CA PHE A 88 5.76 -11.95 5.08
C PHE A 88 4.55 -12.90 5.02
N LEU A 89 4.33 -13.61 3.89
CA LEU A 89 3.26 -14.60 3.77
C LEU A 89 3.36 -15.70 4.84
N HIS A 90 4.56 -16.23 5.07
CA HIS A 90 4.79 -17.33 6.01
C HIS A 90 4.38 -16.95 7.43
N PHE A 91 4.80 -15.78 7.90
CA PHE A 91 4.57 -15.35 9.28
C PHE A 91 3.21 -14.69 9.52
N THR A 92 2.47 -14.34 8.47
CA THR A 92 1.11 -13.75 8.56
C THR A 92 -0.01 -14.72 8.17
N LYS A 93 0.29 -16.02 8.06
CA LYS A 93 -0.69 -17.06 7.67
C LYS A 93 -1.86 -17.20 8.65
N GLU A 94 -1.65 -16.94 9.93
CA GLU A 94 -2.64 -17.07 11.01
C GLU A 94 -3.41 -15.77 11.28
N THR A 95 -3.14 -14.71 10.53
CA THR A 95 -3.77 -13.42 10.76
C THR A 95 -5.24 -13.46 10.32
N ASP A 96 -6.15 -13.25 11.26
CA ASP A 96 -7.60 -13.33 11.07
C ASP A 96 -8.28 -12.00 11.37
N PHE A 97 -8.72 -11.34 10.30
CA PHE A 97 -9.36 -10.03 10.30
C PHE A 97 -10.88 -10.09 10.47
N SER A 98 -11.47 -11.29 10.53
CA SER A 98 -12.91 -11.43 10.76
C SER A 98 -13.34 -11.08 12.19
N LYS A 99 -12.38 -10.88 13.10
CA LYS A 99 -12.58 -10.63 14.54
C LYS A 99 -13.06 -9.23 14.91
N GLU A 100 -13.37 -8.37 13.94
CA GLU A 100 -13.84 -7.01 14.21
C GLU A 100 -15.15 -7.04 15.02
N LYS A 101 -15.23 -6.19 16.05
CA LYS A 101 -16.35 -6.18 16.98
C LYS A 101 -17.64 -5.76 16.28
N ILE A 102 -18.61 -6.66 16.31
CA ILE A 102 -19.93 -6.44 15.72
C ILE A 102 -20.74 -5.44 16.57
N ILE A 103 -21.24 -4.38 15.93
CA ILE A 103 -22.20 -3.46 16.56
C ILE A 103 -23.58 -4.14 16.57
N ARG A 104 -24.14 -4.39 17.75
CA ARG A 104 -25.51 -4.90 17.92
C ARG A 104 -26.47 -3.73 18.20
N GLU A 105 -27.05 -3.21 17.13
CA GLU A 105 -28.06 -2.12 17.14
C GLU A 105 -29.16 -2.44 16.11
N ASN A 106 -30.28 -1.72 16.20
CA ASN A 106 -31.37 -1.77 15.22
C ASN A 106 -30.83 -1.44 13.81
N VAL A 107 -31.19 -2.27 12.83
CA VAL A 107 -30.73 -2.17 11.43
C VAL A 107 -31.00 -0.80 10.81
N ARG A 108 -32.19 -0.24 11.03
CA ARG A 108 -32.57 1.07 10.46
C ARG A 108 -31.71 2.19 11.02
N LEU A 109 -31.48 2.18 12.33
CA LEU A 109 -30.66 3.19 13.00
C LEU A 109 -29.19 3.11 12.56
N LYS A 110 -28.66 1.90 12.40
CA LYS A 110 -27.31 1.67 11.84
C LYS A 110 -27.15 2.27 10.46
N LYS A 111 -28.11 2.01 9.55
CA LYS A 111 -28.11 2.56 8.18
C LYS A 111 -28.09 4.09 8.21
N ILE A 112 -28.97 4.71 8.99
CA ILE A 112 -29.04 6.18 9.10
C ILE A 112 -27.71 6.75 9.60
N LYS A 113 -27.13 6.20 10.67
CA LYS A 113 -25.83 6.65 11.20
C LYS A 113 -24.71 6.53 10.16
N TYR A 114 -24.66 5.41 9.43
CA TYR A 114 -23.65 5.18 8.40
C TYR A 114 -23.73 6.20 7.26
N TYR A 115 -24.92 6.42 6.69
CA TYR A 115 -25.09 7.38 5.60
C TYR A 115 -24.87 8.81 6.07
N PHE A 116 -25.35 9.17 7.25
CA PHE A 116 -25.08 10.48 7.84
C PHE A 116 -23.57 10.72 8.01
N LEU A 117 -22.84 9.72 8.52
CA LEU A 117 -21.38 9.79 8.64
C LEU A 117 -20.70 9.97 7.28
N CYS A 118 -21.08 9.18 6.27
CA CYS A 118 -20.52 9.28 4.93
C CYS A 118 -20.76 10.67 4.32
N LEU A 119 -21.99 11.19 4.41
CA LEU A 119 -22.33 12.54 3.94
C LEU A 119 -21.54 13.61 4.70
N SER A 120 -21.39 13.47 6.03
CA SER A 120 -20.59 14.41 6.83
C SER A 120 -19.13 14.42 6.39
N LEU A 121 -18.55 13.25 6.11
CA LEU A 121 -17.16 13.14 5.66
C LEU A 121 -16.97 13.66 4.23
N ILE A 122 -17.94 13.47 3.34
CA ILE A 122 -17.96 14.10 2.01
C ILE A 122 -18.00 15.62 2.17
N GLY A 123 -18.90 16.15 3.02
CA GLY A 123 -18.97 17.59 3.32
C GLY A 123 -17.64 18.14 3.84
N MET A 124 -17.00 17.44 4.78
CA MET A 124 -15.67 17.79 5.29
C MET A 124 -14.60 17.79 4.21
N LEU A 125 -14.66 16.85 3.26
CA LEU A 125 -13.73 16.81 2.13
C LEU A 125 -13.83 18.08 1.27
N PHE A 126 -15.04 18.55 0.99
CA PHE A 126 -15.24 19.83 0.29
C PHE A 126 -14.80 21.04 1.12
N LEU A 127 -15.12 21.07 2.42
CA LEU A 127 -14.72 22.16 3.32
C LEU A 127 -13.21 22.30 3.47
N THR A 128 -12.48 21.19 3.35
CA THR A 128 -11.01 21.14 3.43
C THR A 128 -10.34 21.25 2.06
N ASN A 129 -11.11 21.54 1.01
CA ASN A 129 -10.65 21.60 -0.37
C ASN A 129 -9.86 20.34 -0.79
N GLY A 130 -10.32 19.17 -0.34
CA GLY A 130 -9.71 17.89 -0.69
C GLY A 130 -8.36 17.63 -0.05
N ASP A 131 -8.10 18.16 1.15
CA ASP A 131 -6.86 17.87 1.87
C ASP A 131 -6.62 16.34 1.97
N PRO A 132 -5.46 15.82 1.51
CA PRO A 132 -5.18 14.39 1.48
C PRO A 132 -5.24 13.70 2.86
N THR A 133 -4.95 14.42 3.94
CA THR A 133 -5.03 13.93 5.33
C THR A 133 -6.48 13.64 5.69
N PHE A 134 -7.38 14.56 5.36
CA PHE A 134 -8.82 14.39 5.58
C PHE A 134 -9.39 13.28 4.69
N PHE A 135 -8.93 13.17 3.44
CA PHE A 135 -9.27 12.05 2.57
C PHE A 135 -8.92 10.70 3.20
N VAL A 136 -7.67 10.53 3.63
CA VAL A 136 -7.19 9.28 4.25
C VAL A 136 -7.97 8.97 5.54
N ALA A 137 -8.15 9.96 6.41
CA ALA A 137 -8.89 9.80 7.65
C ALA A 137 -10.35 9.41 7.40
N GLY A 138 -11.02 10.09 6.46
CA GLY A 138 -12.40 9.81 6.08
C GLY A 138 -12.57 8.43 5.48
N ALA A 139 -11.70 8.02 4.54
CA ALA A 139 -11.71 6.70 3.95
C ALA A 139 -11.55 5.59 5.02
N ALA A 140 -10.61 5.75 5.95
CA ALA A 140 -10.40 4.81 7.05
C ALA A 140 -11.63 4.69 7.97
N ILE A 141 -12.28 5.81 8.31
CA ILE A 141 -13.48 5.83 9.14
C ILE A 141 -14.66 5.15 8.42
N ILE A 142 -14.95 5.52 7.18
CA ILE A 142 -16.07 4.95 6.41
C ILE A 142 -15.87 3.44 6.31
N LEU A 143 -14.66 3.00 5.98
CA LEU A 143 -14.33 1.59 5.89
C LEU A 143 -14.52 0.86 7.23
N LEU A 144 -14.02 1.41 8.34
CA LEU A 144 -14.21 0.79 9.66
C LEU A 144 -15.70 0.55 9.95
N PHE A 145 -16.54 1.56 9.72
CA PHE A 145 -17.97 1.42 9.91
C PHE A 145 -18.61 0.43 8.94
N MET A 146 -18.19 0.46 7.67
CA MET A 146 -18.60 -0.52 6.67
C MET A 146 -18.34 -1.93 7.21
N LEU A 147 -17.11 -2.24 7.65
CA LEU A 147 -16.71 -3.54 8.19
C LEU A 147 -17.51 -3.95 9.44
N ARG A 148 -17.68 -3.03 10.41
CA ARG A 148 -18.45 -3.27 11.64
C ARG A 148 -19.92 -3.56 11.37
N TYR A 149 -20.50 -2.95 10.33
CA TYR A 149 -21.89 -3.16 9.97
C TYR A 149 -22.07 -4.41 9.09
N MET A 150 -21.13 -4.71 8.20
CA MET A 150 -21.17 -5.86 7.27
C MET A 150 -21.29 -7.21 7.97
N ASN A 151 -20.69 -7.39 9.15
CA ASN A 151 -20.74 -8.66 9.89
C ASN A 151 -22.16 -9.11 10.33
N ASN A 152 -23.21 -8.29 10.11
CA ASN A 152 -24.59 -8.62 10.45
C ASN A 152 -25.53 -8.86 9.25
N PHE A 153 -25.07 -8.67 8.01
CA PHE A 153 -25.99 -8.57 6.87
C PHE A 153 -25.69 -9.54 5.73
N GLY A 154 -26.70 -9.78 4.89
CA GLY A 154 -26.56 -10.56 3.66
C GLY A 154 -25.82 -9.80 2.55
N TYR A 155 -25.42 -10.52 1.51
CA TYR A 155 -24.63 -10.01 0.37
C TYR A 155 -25.19 -8.74 -0.31
N LYS A 156 -26.53 -8.54 -0.31
CA LYS A 156 -27.17 -7.35 -0.90
C LYS A 156 -26.87 -6.08 -0.11
N ASP A 157 -26.95 -6.15 1.22
CA ASP A 157 -26.60 -5.02 2.08
C ASP A 157 -25.10 -4.70 1.99
N LEU A 158 -24.27 -5.72 1.81
CA LEU A 158 -22.83 -5.64 1.58
C LEU A 158 -22.48 -4.75 0.36
N PHE A 159 -23.21 -4.89 -0.76
CA PHE A 159 -23.07 -3.99 -1.91
C PHE A 159 -23.52 -2.57 -1.58
N ILE A 160 -24.67 -2.42 -0.92
CA ILE A 160 -25.25 -1.12 -0.56
C ILE A 160 -24.33 -0.30 0.34
N TYR A 161 -23.67 -0.92 1.32
CA TYR A 161 -22.72 -0.22 2.20
C TYR A 161 -21.41 0.15 1.49
N SER A 162 -21.06 -0.51 0.39
CA SER A 162 -19.87 -0.16 -0.40
C SER A 162 -20.07 1.11 -1.26
N ILE A 163 -21.31 1.45 -1.62
CA ILE A 163 -21.62 2.58 -2.51
C ILE A 163 -21.12 3.92 -1.93
N PRO A 164 -21.41 4.31 -0.68
CA PRO A 164 -20.90 5.58 -0.13
C PRO A 164 -19.38 5.64 -0.05
N TYR A 165 -18.74 4.50 0.23
CA TYR A 165 -17.30 4.40 0.29
C TYR A 165 -16.67 4.58 -1.11
N LEU A 166 -17.20 3.91 -2.14
CA LEU A 166 -16.78 4.12 -3.52
C LEU A 166 -17.07 5.55 -4.00
N GLY A 167 -18.23 6.09 -3.64
CA GLY A 167 -18.60 7.48 -3.91
C GLY A 167 -17.61 8.47 -3.30
N TYR A 168 -17.17 8.25 -2.06
CA TYR A 168 -16.15 9.07 -1.41
C TYR A 168 -14.83 9.07 -2.19
N ILE A 169 -14.37 7.91 -2.65
CA ILE A 169 -13.15 7.79 -3.46
C ILE A 169 -13.31 8.47 -4.82
N ILE A 170 -14.45 8.25 -5.50
CA ILE A 170 -14.72 8.84 -6.82
C ILE A 170 -14.79 10.36 -6.73
N ILE A 171 -15.48 10.89 -5.72
CA ILE A 171 -15.54 12.34 -5.48
C ILE A 171 -14.13 12.90 -5.27
N TYR A 172 -13.33 12.27 -4.42
CA TYR A 172 -11.94 12.70 -4.24
C TYR A 172 -11.15 12.69 -5.55
N SER A 173 -11.29 11.59 -6.31
CA SER A 173 -10.54 11.36 -7.53
C SER A 173 -10.89 12.35 -8.65
N ILE A 174 -12.16 12.79 -8.73
CA ILE A 174 -12.63 13.72 -9.77
C ILE A 174 -12.37 15.17 -9.40
N PHE A 175 -12.63 15.56 -8.14
CA PHE A 175 -12.68 16.97 -7.76
C PHE A 175 -11.38 17.52 -7.18
N PHE A 176 -10.54 16.68 -6.58
CA PHE A 176 -9.42 17.16 -5.77
C PHE A 176 -8.07 16.58 -6.15
N TRP A 177 -8.07 15.41 -6.80
CA TRP A 177 -6.85 14.66 -6.99
C TRP A 177 -6.29 14.82 -8.39
N SER A 178 -5.02 15.23 -8.45
CA SER A 178 -4.27 15.51 -9.68
C SER A 178 -3.27 14.41 -10.07
N GLY A 179 -3.21 13.29 -9.33
CA GLY A 179 -2.25 12.21 -9.56
C GLY A 179 -2.76 11.08 -10.48
N PHE A 180 -2.01 9.97 -10.55
CA PHE A 180 -2.41 8.73 -11.26
C PHE A 180 -2.67 7.55 -10.30
N GLY A 181 -3.79 6.85 -10.49
CA GLY A 181 -4.69 6.41 -9.39
C GLY A 181 -4.36 5.09 -8.76
N ARG A 182 -3.16 4.59 -9.00
CA ARG A 182 -2.81 3.20 -8.68
C ARG A 182 -2.86 2.92 -7.20
N LEU A 183 -2.34 3.80 -6.34
CA LEU A 183 -2.43 3.62 -4.90
C LEU A 183 -3.86 3.76 -4.38
N VAL A 184 -4.64 4.68 -4.96
CA VAL A 184 -6.05 4.87 -4.60
C VAL A 184 -6.87 3.66 -5.02
N LEU A 185 -6.58 3.08 -6.19
CA LEU A 185 -7.25 1.92 -6.74
C LEU A 185 -6.87 0.64 -6.00
N VAL A 186 -5.57 0.35 -5.86
CA VAL A 186 -5.08 -0.86 -5.21
C VAL A 186 -5.37 -0.88 -3.72
N GLY A 187 -5.13 0.24 -3.03
CA GLY A 187 -5.41 0.34 -1.60
C GLY A 187 -6.89 0.52 -1.33
N ASN A 188 -7.47 1.61 -1.82
CA ASN A 188 -8.81 2.01 -1.37
C ASN A 188 -9.95 1.33 -2.13
N ILE A 189 -9.83 0.95 -3.42
CA ILE A 189 -10.96 0.33 -4.16
C ILE A 189 -10.93 -1.20 -4.07
N ILE A 190 -9.77 -1.80 -4.30
CA ILE A 190 -9.62 -3.26 -4.37
C ILE A 190 -9.83 -3.92 -3.00
N PHE A 191 -9.35 -3.32 -1.90
CA PHE A 191 -9.49 -3.91 -0.58
C PHE A 191 -10.95 -4.14 -0.16
N PRO A 192 -11.85 -3.14 -0.22
CA PRO A 192 -13.27 -3.34 0.04
C PRO A 192 -13.93 -4.34 -0.91
N LEU A 193 -13.51 -4.41 -2.18
CA LEU A 193 -14.03 -5.37 -3.14
C LEU A 193 -13.64 -6.80 -2.76
N LEU A 194 -12.38 -7.05 -2.43
CA LEU A 194 -11.90 -8.35 -1.95
C LEU A 194 -12.59 -8.74 -0.64
N TYR A 195 -12.73 -7.78 0.28
CA TYR A 195 -13.47 -8.00 1.51
C TYR A 195 -14.92 -8.37 1.21
N TRP A 196 -15.60 -7.62 0.32
CA TRP A 196 -16.98 -7.91 -0.11
C TRP A 196 -17.11 -9.31 -0.71
N LEU A 197 -16.22 -9.70 -1.63
CA LEU A 197 -16.25 -11.00 -2.28
C LEU A 197 -16.08 -12.16 -1.30
N LYS A 198 -15.21 -12.01 -0.30
CA LYS A 198 -15.01 -13.00 0.77
C LYS A 198 -16.31 -13.35 1.50
N PHE A 199 -17.20 -12.39 1.69
CA PHE A 199 -18.49 -12.58 2.37
C PHE A 199 -19.68 -12.73 1.41
N SER A 200 -19.45 -12.58 0.11
CA SER A 200 -20.48 -12.76 -0.91
C SER A 200 -20.59 -14.24 -1.33
N ARG A 201 -21.73 -14.61 -1.93
CA ARG A 201 -21.86 -15.90 -2.64
C ARG A 201 -21.20 -15.88 -4.01
N PHE A 202 -20.82 -14.70 -4.51
CA PHE A 202 -20.14 -14.54 -5.80
C PHE A 202 -18.65 -14.83 -5.63
N LYS A 203 -18.21 -15.95 -6.20
CA LYS A 203 -16.79 -16.29 -6.27
C LYS A 203 -16.24 -15.79 -7.60
N ILE A 204 -15.86 -14.52 -7.66
CA ILE A 204 -14.91 -14.08 -8.68
C ILE A 204 -13.57 -14.64 -8.24
N GLY A 205 -12.90 -15.41 -9.11
CA GLY A 205 -11.55 -15.91 -8.81
C GLY A 205 -10.63 -14.72 -8.58
N ASN A 206 -9.83 -14.74 -7.51
CA ASN A 206 -8.93 -13.62 -7.22
C ASN A 206 -7.95 -13.40 -8.36
N SER A 207 -7.61 -14.45 -9.12
CA SER A 207 -6.90 -14.38 -10.41
C SER A 207 -7.46 -13.32 -11.36
N ILE A 208 -8.79 -13.18 -11.46
CA ILE A 208 -9.43 -12.17 -12.31
C ILE A 208 -9.18 -10.76 -11.76
N ILE A 209 -9.24 -10.58 -10.44
CA ILE A 209 -8.96 -9.28 -9.79
C ILE A 209 -7.50 -8.90 -9.98
N PHE A 210 -6.58 -9.86 -9.87
CA PHE A 210 -5.17 -9.63 -10.14
C PHE A 210 -4.95 -9.17 -11.58
N ILE A 211 -5.51 -9.87 -12.56
CA ILE A 211 -5.41 -9.48 -13.98
C ILE A 211 -6.01 -8.09 -14.20
N PHE A 212 -7.18 -7.82 -13.62
CA PHE A 212 -7.83 -6.52 -13.72
C PHE A 212 -7.00 -5.39 -13.10
N SER A 213 -6.28 -5.68 -12.02
CA SER A 213 -5.34 -4.73 -11.38
C SER A 213 -4.17 -4.38 -12.30
N ILE A 214 -3.65 -5.37 -13.03
CA ILE A 214 -2.59 -5.16 -14.04
C ILE A 214 -3.14 -4.32 -15.20
N ILE A 215 -4.31 -4.69 -15.74
CA ILE A 215 -4.91 -4.00 -16.89
C ILE A 215 -5.19 -2.55 -16.53
N ILE A 216 -5.85 -2.27 -15.41
CA ILE A 216 -6.12 -0.89 -15.01
C ILE A 216 -4.83 -0.17 -14.67
N GLY A 217 -3.89 -0.81 -13.98
CA GLY A 217 -2.58 -0.24 -13.69
C GLY A 217 -1.88 0.24 -14.96
N SER A 218 -2.00 -0.54 -16.04
CA SER A 218 -1.46 -0.24 -17.37
C SER A 218 -2.23 0.87 -18.09
N LEU A 219 -3.56 0.81 -18.09
CA LEU A 219 -4.41 1.84 -18.68
C LEU A 219 -4.17 3.20 -18.00
N MET A 220 -3.95 3.23 -16.69
CA MET A 220 -3.63 4.46 -15.96
C MET A 220 -2.25 5.03 -16.33
N SER A 221 -1.27 4.19 -16.71
CA SER A 221 -0.01 4.70 -17.31
C SER A 221 -0.27 5.28 -18.69
N LEU A 222 -1.07 4.60 -19.52
CA LEU A 222 -1.33 5.05 -20.89
C LEU A 222 -2.12 6.36 -20.92
N LEU A 223 -3.15 6.50 -20.09
CA LEU A 223 -3.92 7.74 -19.94
C LEU A 223 -3.06 8.90 -19.41
N ARG A 224 -1.98 8.60 -18.67
CA ARG A 224 -1.05 9.65 -18.20
C ARG A 224 -0.27 10.29 -19.33
N PHE A 225 0.09 9.50 -20.33
CA PHE A 225 0.98 9.91 -21.41
C PHE A 225 0.25 9.87 -22.76
N GLU A 226 -1.08 10.05 -22.77
CA GLU A 226 -1.95 9.88 -23.93
C GLU A 226 -1.49 10.69 -25.16
N ASN A 227 -0.81 11.82 -24.92
CA ASN A 227 -0.36 12.74 -25.96
C ASN A 227 1.17 12.79 -26.16
N GLU A 228 1.94 11.91 -25.52
CA GLU A 228 3.40 11.94 -25.56
C GLU A 228 3.97 10.61 -26.09
N SER A 229 4.98 10.68 -26.96
CA SER A 229 5.71 9.48 -27.39
C SER A 229 6.44 8.89 -26.18
N LEU A 230 6.26 7.60 -25.89
CA LEU A 230 6.81 6.94 -24.72
C LEU A 230 8.36 6.98 -24.71
N THR A 231 8.93 7.92 -23.96
CA THR A 231 10.38 8.06 -23.76
C THR A 231 10.80 7.54 -22.39
N LEU A 232 12.10 7.32 -22.20
CA LEU A 232 12.65 6.93 -20.90
C LEU A 232 12.38 7.98 -19.82
N ASP A 233 12.42 9.27 -20.16
CA ASP A 233 12.12 10.37 -19.25
C ASP A 233 10.66 10.35 -18.79
N LEU A 234 9.74 9.90 -19.64
CA LEU A 234 8.34 9.72 -19.26
C LEU A 234 8.13 8.51 -18.36
N LEU A 235 8.89 7.44 -18.57
CA LEU A 235 8.88 6.27 -17.68
C LEU A 235 9.44 6.58 -16.30
N LEU A 236 10.46 7.45 -16.20
CA LEU A 236 10.94 8.00 -14.92
C LEU A 236 9.85 8.79 -14.19
N LYS A 237 9.01 9.51 -14.94
CA LYS A 237 7.87 10.24 -14.38
C LYS A 237 6.69 9.32 -14.03
N ASP A 238 6.66 8.08 -14.54
CA ASP A 238 5.61 7.11 -14.27
C ASP A 238 5.66 6.59 -12.83
N SER A 239 4.52 6.55 -12.16
CA SER A 239 4.46 6.08 -10.77
C SER A 239 4.53 4.56 -10.62
N ALA A 240 4.49 3.75 -11.67
CA ALA A 240 4.71 2.31 -11.57
C ALA A 240 6.15 1.93 -11.90
N VAL A 241 6.70 2.48 -12.99
CA VAL A 241 8.04 2.12 -13.49
C VAL A 241 9.14 2.99 -12.90
N GLY A 242 8.89 4.29 -12.70
CA GLY A 242 9.86 5.26 -12.19
C GLY A 242 10.56 4.81 -10.90
N PRO A 243 9.85 4.24 -9.90
CA PRO A 243 10.50 3.76 -8.69
C PRO A 243 11.54 2.66 -8.89
N PHE A 244 11.36 1.78 -9.87
CA PHE A 244 12.36 0.74 -10.22
C PHE A 244 13.60 1.38 -10.81
N ILE A 245 13.41 2.29 -11.77
CA ILE A 245 14.52 2.98 -12.45
C ILE A 245 15.29 3.83 -11.45
N LEU A 246 14.59 4.55 -10.57
CA LEU A 246 15.23 5.38 -9.55
C LEU A 246 16.08 4.55 -8.58
N SER A 247 15.55 3.43 -8.10
CA SER A 247 16.30 2.52 -7.23
C SER A 247 17.53 1.93 -7.92
N TYR A 248 17.41 1.61 -9.21
CA TYR A 248 18.54 1.17 -10.04
C TYR A 248 19.59 2.26 -10.20
N GLY A 249 19.17 3.51 -10.44
CA GLY A 249 20.06 4.66 -10.49
C GLY A 249 20.85 4.85 -9.19
N MET A 250 20.17 4.75 -8.04
CA MET A 250 20.82 4.84 -6.73
C MET A 250 21.86 3.76 -6.53
N PHE A 251 21.52 2.51 -6.86
CA PHE A 251 22.44 1.37 -6.74
C PHE A 251 23.63 1.48 -7.69
N SER A 252 23.42 2.01 -8.89
CA SER A 252 24.49 2.24 -9.87
C SER A 252 25.45 3.34 -9.38
N ALA A 253 24.97 4.29 -8.59
CA ALA A 253 25.74 5.33 -7.92
C ALA A 253 26.22 4.89 -6.51
N LYS A 254 26.61 3.63 -6.33
CA LYS A 254 26.96 3.03 -5.03
C LYS A 254 28.00 3.80 -4.20
N ASP A 255 28.94 4.46 -4.86
CA ASP A 255 30.05 5.17 -4.18
C ASP A 255 29.63 6.56 -3.67
N TYR A 256 28.43 7.02 -4.04
CA TYR A 256 27.92 8.34 -3.68
C TYR A 256 27.14 8.34 -2.36
N TYR A 257 26.41 7.27 -2.05
CA TYR A 257 25.59 7.19 -0.84
C TYR A 257 26.37 6.64 0.35
N GLN A 258 26.24 7.34 1.48
CA GLN A 258 26.84 6.95 2.77
C GLN A 258 25.76 6.53 3.77
N ILE A 259 26.17 5.85 4.84
CA ILE A 259 25.27 5.45 5.92
C ILE A 259 24.76 6.70 6.66
N ASP A 260 23.45 6.90 6.64
CA ASP A 260 22.71 7.95 7.33
C ASP A 260 21.64 7.34 8.26
N LEU A 261 22.08 6.93 9.45
CA LEU A 261 21.19 6.38 10.47
C LEU A 261 20.21 7.43 11.04
N SER A 262 20.57 8.71 10.99
CA SER A 262 19.69 9.80 11.43
C SER A 262 18.50 9.93 10.48
N GLY A 263 18.77 10.01 9.18
CA GLY A 263 17.74 10.04 8.14
C GLY A 263 16.85 8.80 8.18
N LEU A 264 17.41 7.61 8.42
CA LEU A 264 16.61 6.40 8.61
C LEU A 264 15.69 6.51 9.84
N SER A 265 16.22 7.00 10.96
CA SER A 265 15.43 7.20 12.18
C SER A 265 14.28 8.19 11.93
N GLU A 266 14.51 9.26 11.18
CA GLU A 266 13.49 10.24 10.81
C GLU A 266 12.36 9.59 9.98
N GLN A 267 12.69 8.71 9.04
CA GLN A 267 11.67 7.98 8.27
C GLN A 267 10.84 7.04 9.17
N ILE A 268 11.46 6.41 10.16
CA ILE A 268 10.76 5.58 11.16
C ILE A 268 9.83 6.45 12.02
N GLN A 269 10.28 7.65 12.43
CA GLN A 269 9.41 8.57 13.17
C GLN A 269 8.20 9.00 12.32
N LEU A 270 8.41 9.32 11.04
CA LEU A 270 7.33 9.61 10.10
C LEU A 270 6.39 8.43 9.90
N MET A 271 6.89 7.19 9.97
CA MET A 271 6.03 6.00 9.87
C MET A 271 4.91 5.98 10.92
N PHE A 272 5.18 6.50 12.13
CA PHE A 272 4.24 6.48 13.25
C PHE A 272 3.57 7.82 13.54
N PHE A 273 4.26 8.93 13.26
CA PHE A 273 3.85 10.27 13.69
C PHE A 273 3.60 11.24 12.54
N ALA A 274 3.52 10.76 11.29
CA ALA A 274 3.23 11.61 10.14
C ALA A 274 1.87 12.33 10.21
N PHE A 275 0.91 11.87 11.03
CA PHE A 275 -0.34 12.59 11.25
C PHE A 275 -0.16 13.93 12.01
N THR A 276 0.97 14.11 12.71
CA THR A 276 1.22 15.31 13.52
C THR A 276 1.38 16.53 12.61
N PRO A 277 0.57 17.60 12.75
CA PRO A 277 0.71 18.82 11.97
C PRO A 277 2.05 19.51 12.24
N ARG A 278 2.63 20.17 11.22
CA ARG A 278 3.87 20.94 11.38
C ARG A 278 3.78 22.06 12.42
N ALA A 279 2.58 22.56 12.71
CA ALA A 279 2.37 23.54 13.78
C ALA A 279 2.67 22.98 15.19
N LEU A 280 2.56 21.66 15.39
CA LEU A 280 2.86 20.99 16.67
C LEU A 280 4.23 20.31 16.67
N TRP A 281 4.79 20.03 15.49
CA TRP A 281 6.12 19.46 15.28
C TRP A 281 6.82 20.28 14.21
N THR A 282 7.42 21.41 14.62
CA THR A 282 7.98 22.40 13.70
C THR A 282 9.16 21.87 12.90
N ASP A 283 9.98 21.05 13.55
CA ASP A 283 11.11 20.31 12.99
C ASP A 283 10.72 18.94 12.41
N LYS A 284 9.44 18.73 12.07
CA LYS A 284 8.96 17.48 11.48
C LYS A 284 9.80 17.10 10.24
N PRO A 285 10.38 15.88 10.22
CA PRO A 285 11.18 15.43 9.10
C PRO A 285 10.42 15.42 7.80
N ILE A 286 11.17 15.47 6.71
CA ILE A 286 10.64 15.30 5.35
C ILE A 286 10.74 13.83 4.95
N GLY A 287 9.68 13.33 4.32
CA GLY A 287 9.67 11.97 3.80
C GLY A 287 10.67 11.81 2.67
N PHE A 288 11.19 10.59 2.50
CA PHE A 288 12.16 10.23 1.47
C PHE A 288 11.92 10.89 0.11
N GLY A 289 10.69 10.84 -0.42
CA GLY A 289 10.41 11.40 -1.76
C GLY A 289 10.74 12.88 -1.89
N ARG A 290 10.51 13.69 -0.84
CA ARG A 290 10.88 15.11 -0.84
C ARG A 290 12.36 15.29 -0.51
N LEU A 291 12.89 14.53 0.45
CA LEU A 291 14.30 14.55 0.83
C LEU A 291 15.22 14.26 -0.36
N TYR A 292 14.85 13.28 -1.19
CA TYR A 292 15.57 12.93 -2.40
C TYR A 292 15.55 14.08 -3.41
N VAL A 293 14.40 14.72 -3.62
CA VAL A 293 14.31 15.89 -4.52
C VAL A 293 15.22 17.01 -4.02
N ASP A 294 15.18 17.33 -2.73
CA ASP A 294 15.97 18.44 -2.17
C ASP A 294 17.49 18.18 -2.21
N LYS A 295 17.94 16.92 -2.18
CA LYS A 295 19.36 16.54 -2.18
C LYS A 295 19.92 16.23 -3.56
N GLU A 296 19.14 15.55 -4.40
CA GLU A 296 19.63 14.87 -5.61
C GLU A 296 19.00 15.41 -6.91
N MET A 297 17.98 16.26 -6.82
CA MET A 297 17.30 16.82 -7.99
C MET A 297 17.28 18.34 -7.93
N ASP A 298 17.21 18.98 -9.09
CA ASP A 298 16.95 20.42 -9.15
C ASP A 298 15.49 20.69 -8.78
N THR A 299 15.28 21.42 -7.67
CA THR A 299 13.95 21.81 -7.17
C THR A 299 13.13 22.61 -8.18
N THR A 300 13.75 23.23 -9.19
CA THR A 300 13.07 23.98 -10.26
C THR A 300 12.41 23.08 -11.31
N ILE A 301 12.82 21.81 -11.41
CA ILE A 301 12.22 20.82 -12.32
C ILE A 301 10.97 20.18 -11.68
N PHE A 302 10.81 20.33 -10.36
CA PHE A 302 9.77 19.67 -9.56
C PHE A 302 8.66 20.64 -9.11
N SER A 303 7.90 21.17 -10.07
CA SER A 303 6.64 21.86 -9.80
C SER A 303 5.43 20.92 -9.98
N ASP A 304 4.75 20.65 -8.86
CA ASP A 304 3.30 20.42 -8.71
C ASP A 304 2.59 19.13 -9.17
N SER A 305 3.26 18.05 -9.62
CA SER A 305 2.50 16.80 -9.89
C SER A 305 3.26 15.47 -9.82
N HIS A 306 4.51 15.47 -9.35
CA HIS A 306 5.36 14.28 -9.39
C HIS A 306 5.55 13.66 -8.00
N SER A 307 5.18 12.38 -7.87
CA SER A 307 5.49 11.58 -6.69
C SER A 307 6.81 10.84 -6.87
N ILE A 308 7.84 11.20 -6.10
CA ILE A 308 9.09 10.42 -6.03
C ILE A 308 8.91 9.28 -5.03
N ALA A 309 9.26 8.09 -5.49
CA ALA A 309 9.33 6.87 -4.70
C ALA A 309 10.43 6.00 -5.29
N ALA A 310 11.13 5.24 -4.45
CA ALA A 310 12.18 4.32 -4.86
C ALA A 310 11.91 2.92 -4.31
N LEU A 311 10.63 2.54 -4.24
CA LEU A 311 10.18 1.30 -3.59
C LEU A 311 10.69 1.23 -2.15
N ILE A 312 10.39 0.15 -1.43
CA ILE A 312 10.92 -0.01 -0.07
C ILE A 312 12.46 -0.06 -0.05
N PHE A 313 13.09 -0.56 -1.10
CA PHE A 313 14.51 -0.86 -1.10
C PHE A 313 15.39 0.32 -1.49
N GLY A 314 14.98 1.15 -2.45
CA GLY A 314 15.67 2.39 -2.74
C GLY A 314 15.64 3.33 -1.53
N ASP A 315 14.53 3.36 -0.77
CA ASP A 315 14.49 4.03 0.54
C ASP A 315 15.61 3.51 1.46
N TYR A 316 15.72 2.19 1.67
CA TYR A 316 16.76 1.62 2.54
C TYR A 316 18.17 1.78 1.98
N TYR A 317 18.34 1.72 0.67
CA TYR A 317 19.63 1.93 0.01
C TYR A 317 20.12 3.36 0.19
N PHE A 318 19.21 4.33 0.04
CA PHE A 318 19.52 5.74 0.23
C PHE A 318 20.07 6.05 1.64
N PHE A 319 19.58 5.37 2.68
CA PHE A 319 20.05 5.59 4.05
C PHE A 319 21.12 4.63 4.55
N LEU A 320 21.23 3.41 4.01
CA LEU A 320 22.17 2.39 4.52
C LEU A 320 23.24 2.01 3.52
N SER A 321 23.21 2.54 2.30
CA SER A 321 24.15 2.23 1.22
C SER A 321 24.30 0.71 1.08
N GLU A 322 25.52 0.16 1.14
CA GLU A 322 25.81 -1.28 1.04
C GLU A 322 25.09 -2.16 2.08
N TYR A 323 24.66 -1.62 3.22
CA TYR A 323 23.98 -2.36 4.29
C TYR A 323 22.45 -2.44 4.15
N TRP A 324 21.91 -1.96 3.03
CA TRP A 324 20.46 -1.90 2.77
C TRP A 324 19.74 -3.24 2.97
N LEU A 325 20.36 -4.37 2.60
CA LEU A 325 19.78 -5.71 2.79
C LEU A 325 19.54 -6.03 4.27
N ILE A 326 20.47 -5.66 5.14
CA ILE A 326 20.33 -5.85 6.59
C ILE A 326 19.14 -5.02 7.09
N GLY A 327 19.04 -3.77 6.63
CA GLY A 327 17.91 -2.89 6.93
C GLY A 327 16.56 -3.49 6.53
N ILE A 328 16.46 -4.01 5.30
CA ILE A 328 15.24 -4.68 4.83
C ILE A 328 14.91 -5.91 5.67
N ILE A 329 15.88 -6.75 6.05
CA ILE A 329 15.64 -7.93 6.88
C ILE A 329 15.09 -7.52 8.25
N LEU A 330 15.73 -6.55 8.91
CA LEU A 330 15.29 -6.04 10.22
C LEU A 330 13.89 -5.41 10.12
N PHE A 331 13.64 -4.63 9.07
CA PHE A 331 12.34 -4.04 8.82
C PHE A 331 11.26 -5.09 8.56
N SER A 332 11.59 -6.16 7.82
CA SER A 332 10.68 -7.27 7.56
C SER A 332 10.24 -7.94 8.85
N VAL A 333 11.20 -8.20 9.76
CA VAL A 333 10.90 -8.74 11.08
C VAL A 333 10.03 -7.77 11.87
N PHE A 334 10.39 -6.48 11.89
CA PHE A 334 9.64 -5.44 12.57
C PHE A 334 8.19 -5.36 12.08
N ILE A 335 7.97 -5.26 10.77
CA ILE A 335 6.63 -5.10 10.20
C ILE A 335 5.77 -6.34 10.47
N ILE A 336 6.34 -7.55 10.43
CA ILE A 336 5.64 -8.79 10.80
C ILE A 336 5.20 -8.75 12.26
N LEU A 337 6.10 -8.41 13.18
CA LEU A 337 5.77 -8.30 14.61
C LEU A 337 4.71 -7.23 14.85
N PHE A 338 4.80 -6.12 14.13
CA PHE A 338 3.83 -5.03 14.16
C PHE A 338 2.42 -5.49 13.73
N TYR A 339 2.29 -6.16 12.58
CA TYR A 339 1.00 -6.70 12.13
C TYR A 339 0.44 -7.75 13.10
N ARG A 340 1.29 -8.60 13.68
CA ARG A 340 0.86 -9.57 14.70
C ARG A 340 0.35 -8.86 15.94
N PHE A 341 1.06 -7.84 16.43
CA PHE A 341 0.62 -7.03 17.56
C PHE A 341 -0.74 -6.36 17.28
N LEU A 342 -0.89 -5.70 16.13
CA LEU A 342 -2.15 -5.06 15.74
C LEU A 342 -3.29 -6.09 15.64
N ASN A 343 -3.04 -7.27 15.06
CA ASN A 343 -4.05 -8.32 14.94
C ASN A 343 -4.57 -8.81 16.31
N HIS A 344 -3.71 -8.84 17.32
CA HIS A 344 -4.11 -9.31 18.66
C HIS A 344 -4.72 -8.22 19.54
N LYS A 345 -4.33 -6.95 19.36
CA LYS A 345 -4.69 -5.87 20.28
C LYS A 345 -5.61 -4.81 19.67
N LEU A 346 -5.48 -4.53 18.38
CA LEU A 346 -6.05 -3.37 17.70
C LEU A 346 -6.54 -3.71 16.28
N VAL A 347 -7.46 -4.68 16.18
CA VAL A 347 -7.98 -5.21 14.91
C VAL A 347 -8.47 -4.11 13.97
N SER A 348 -9.18 -3.09 14.48
CA SER A 348 -9.65 -1.94 13.68
C SER A 348 -8.50 -1.17 13.00
N ILE A 349 -7.37 -0.99 13.70
CA ILE A 349 -6.18 -0.31 13.17
C ILE A 349 -5.43 -1.22 12.18
N ASN A 350 -5.46 -2.53 12.42
CA ASN A 350 -4.85 -3.50 11.52
C ASN A 350 -5.46 -3.43 10.11
N HIS A 351 -6.77 -3.14 10.00
CA HIS A 351 -7.43 -2.93 8.70
C HIS A 351 -6.84 -1.73 7.95
N VAL A 352 -6.53 -0.63 8.63
CA VAL A 352 -5.87 0.55 8.02
C VAL A 352 -4.49 0.19 7.52
N ALA A 353 -3.71 -0.53 8.32
CA ALA A 353 -2.39 -1.01 7.93
C ALA A 353 -2.47 -1.88 6.67
N LEU A 354 -3.50 -2.72 6.52
CA LEU A 354 -3.66 -3.57 5.33
C LEU A 354 -3.92 -2.81 4.05
N ILE A 355 -4.82 -1.82 4.07
CA ILE A 355 -5.17 -1.01 2.89
C ILE A 355 -3.94 -0.35 2.29
N TYR A 356 -3.04 0.13 3.15
CA TYR A 356 -1.85 0.87 2.74
C TYR A 356 -0.60 0.00 2.59
N LEU A 357 -0.67 -1.30 2.84
CA LEU A 357 0.45 -2.22 2.63
C LEU A 357 1.04 -2.15 1.20
N PRO A 358 0.25 -1.99 0.12
CA PRO A 358 0.79 -1.76 -1.22
C PRO A 358 1.59 -0.45 -1.33
N THR A 359 1.25 0.58 -0.54
CA THR A 359 2.02 1.84 -0.48
C THR A 359 3.41 1.61 0.12
N LEU A 360 3.53 0.67 1.08
CA LEU A 360 4.82 0.34 1.67
C LEU A 360 5.78 -0.29 0.66
N ILE A 361 5.26 -1.19 -0.20
CA ILE A 361 6.04 -1.77 -1.29
C ILE A 361 6.48 -0.68 -2.28
N TRP A 362 5.54 0.20 -2.63
CA TRP A 362 5.72 1.22 -3.66
C TRP A 362 6.62 2.40 -3.27
N GLY A 363 6.42 2.97 -2.08
CA GLY A 363 7.03 4.26 -1.68
C GLY A 363 7.57 4.29 -0.26
N GLY A 364 7.80 3.11 0.32
CA GLY A 364 8.55 2.94 1.55
C GLY A 364 7.88 3.52 2.80
N MET A 365 8.71 3.82 3.80
CA MET A 365 8.26 4.01 5.19
C MET A 365 7.43 5.27 5.39
N ALA A 366 7.90 6.42 4.88
CA ALA A 366 7.19 7.68 5.06
C ALA A 366 5.86 7.71 4.29
N SER A 367 5.82 7.17 3.07
CA SER A 367 4.59 7.10 2.27
C SER A 367 3.54 6.20 2.90
N PHE A 368 3.95 5.02 3.39
CA PHE A 368 3.10 4.15 4.17
C PHE A 368 2.64 4.85 5.46
N GLY A 369 3.59 5.42 6.21
CA GLY A 369 3.38 6.12 7.46
C GLY A 369 2.35 7.23 7.40
N ALA A 370 2.47 8.12 6.43
CA ALA A 370 1.54 9.23 6.23
C ALA A 370 0.09 8.76 6.07
N ARG A 371 -0.13 7.61 5.41
CA ARG A 371 -1.47 7.05 5.20
C ARG A 371 -1.93 6.21 6.40
N PHE A 372 -1.08 5.30 6.84
CA PHE A 372 -1.34 4.41 7.96
C PHE A 372 -1.56 5.18 9.27
N SER A 373 -0.62 6.03 9.68
CA SER A 373 -0.69 6.71 10.97
C SER A 373 -1.85 7.71 11.04
N THR A 374 -2.15 8.40 9.93
CA THR A 374 -3.32 9.29 9.81
C THR A 374 -4.62 8.52 9.98
N GLY A 375 -4.81 7.43 9.22
CA GLY A 375 -6.00 6.61 9.34
C GLY A 375 -6.12 5.94 10.72
N ALA A 376 -5.00 5.46 11.28
CA ALA A 376 -4.95 4.85 12.59
C ALA A 376 -5.32 5.85 13.70
N MET A 377 -4.79 7.07 13.64
CA MET A 377 -5.11 8.12 14.59
C MET A 377 -6.58 8.53 14.52
N ALA A 378 -7.13 8.67 13.31
CA ALA A 378 -8.56 8.94 13.11
C ALA A 378 -9.45 7.87 13.77
N ILE A 379 -9.09 6.59 13.59
CA ILE A 379 -9.79 5.46 14.25
C ILE A 379 -9.61 5.51 15.77
N LEU A 380 -8.42 5.81 16.29
CA LEU A 380 -8.17 5.91 17.72
C LEU A 380 -8.99 7.02 18.37
N ILE A 381 -9.05 8.21 17.75
CA ILE A 381 -9.87 9.33 18.20
C ILE A 381 -11.35 8.92 18.23
N LEU A 382 -11.84 8.30 17.15
CA LEU A 382 -13.22 7.81 17.08
C LEU A 382 -13.53 6.81 18.21
N LEU A 383 -12.66 5.82 18.39
CA LEU A 383 -12.79 4.81 19.45
C LEU A 383 -12.79 5.43 20.86
N PHE A 384 -11.96 6.46 21.06
CA PHE A 384 -11.92 7.21 22.31
C PHE A 384 -13.22 7.97 22.56
N ILE A 385 -13.73 8.69 21.55
CA ILE A 385 -15.01 9.41 21.60
C ILE A 385 -16.15 8.45 21.93
N GLU A 386 -16.24 7.31 21.22
CA GLU A 386 -17.24 6.26 21.49
C GLU A 386 -17.19 5.82 22.96
N LYS A 387 -16.00 5.50 23.47
CA LYS A 387 -15.82 5.04 24.86
C LYS A 387 -16.23 6.09 25.90
N CYS A 388 -15.89 7.35 25.68
CA CYS A 388 -16.24 8.46 26.57
C CYS A 388 -17.75 8.71 26.59
N LEU A 389 -18.39 8.74 25.42
CA LEU A 389 -19.85 8.90 25.30
C LEU A 389 -20.60 7.74 25.97
N PHE A 390 -20.16 6.49 25.77
CA PHE A 390 -20.81 5.33 26.39
C PHE A 390 -20.68 5.30 27.91
N LYS A 391 -19.54 5.72 28.47
CA LYS A 391 -19.37 5.86 29.93
C LYS A 391 -20.33 6.92 30.50
N TYR A 392 -20.44 8.07 29.83
CA TYR A 392 -21.32 9.16 30.24
C TYR A 392 -22.80 8.75 30.24
N ILE A 393 -23.26 8.00 29.23
CA ILE A 393 -24.64 7.52 29.14
C ILE A 393 -24.94 6.46 30.22
N LYS A 394 -23.98 5.60 30.56
CA LYS A 394 -24.16 4.59 31.60
C LYS A 394 -24.11 5.15 33.02
N GLY A 395 -23.37 6.23 33.28
CA GLY A 395 -23.32 6.90 34.58
C GLY A 395 -24.52 7.80 34.89
N LYS A 396 -25.45 7.95 33.93
CA LYS A 396 -26.74 8.67 34.10
C LYS A 396 -27.95 7.75 34.27
N LYS A 397 -27.73 6.44 34.41
CA LYS A 397 -28.72 5.47 34.89
C LYS A 397 -28.36 5.10 36.30
#